data_AF-A0AAD6Z729-F1
#
_entry.id   AF-A0AAD6Z729-F1
#
_cell.length_a   1.000
_cell.length_b   1.000
_cell.length_c   1.000
_cell.angle_alpha   90.00
_cell.angle_beta   90.00
_cell.angle_gamma   90.00
#
_symmetry.space_group_name_H-M   'P 1'
#
loop_
_entity.id
_entity.type
_entity.pdbx_description
1 polymer ?
#
loop_
_entity_poly.entity_id
_entity_poly.type
_entity_poly.pdbx_seq_one_letter_code
_entity_poly.pdbx_strand_id
1 'polypeptide(L)' 'NGFSNASIISLTDIRQTCQLFPKFGRDDVDATWTTDNVLDTCTAFYVNNWASLYSYQSIW' A
#
# COMPACT_ATOMS: atom_id res chain seq x y z
N ASN A 1 -19.80 -2.79 -15.18
CA ASN A 1 -19.00 -3.96 -14.72
C ASN A 1 -18.20 -3.56 -13.50
N GLY A 2 -18.81 -3.68 -12.31
CA GLY A 2 -18.31 -3.14 -11.05
C GLY A 2 -17.28 -4.02 -10.34
N PHE A 3 -16.14 -4.28 -10.99
CA PHE A 3 -14.99 -4.85 -10.31
C PHE A 3 -14.14 -3.71 -9.73
N SER A 4 -13.79 -3.81 -8.44
CA SER A 4 -12.78 -2.93 -7.85
C SER A 4 -11.45 -3.25 -8.54
N ASN A 5 -10.95 -2.34 -9.39
CA ASN A 5 -9.64 -2.50 -10.02
C ASN A 5 -8.57 -2.34 -8.93
N ALA A 6 -8.12 -3.46 -8.38
CA ALA A 6 -6.98 -3.53 -7.49
C ALA A 6 -5.89 -4.35 -8.17
N SER A 7 -4.67 -3.84 -8.16
CA SER A 7 -3.47 -4.50 -8.67
C SER A 7 -2.47 -4.68 -7.52
N ILE A 8 -1.72 -5.79 -7.54
CA ILE A 8 -0.57 -5.99 -6.65
C ILE A 8 0.67 -5.59 -7.46
N ILE A 9 1.45 -4.63 -6.95
CA ILE A 9 2.66 -4.12 -7.59
C ILE A 9 3.88 -4.32 -6.68
N SER A 10 5.08 -4.42 -7.27
CA SER A 10 6.33 -4.48 -6.50
C SER A 10 6.69 -3.11 -5.93
N LEU A 11 7.28 -3.07 -4.74
CA LEU A 11 7.79 -1.83 -4.15
C LEU A 11 8.86 -1.15 -5.03
N THR A 12 9.61 -1.93 -5.82
CA THR A 12 10.61 -1.41 -6.77
C THR A 12 10.00 -0.57 -7.90
N ASP A 13 8.70 -0.73 -8.15
CA ASP A 13 7.99 -0.01 -9.22
C ASP A 13 7.51 1.37 -8.74
N ILE A 14 7.54 1.61 -7.42
CA ILE A 14 7.17 2.90 -6.82
C ILE A 14 8.31 3.90 -7.03
N ARG A 15 8.18 4.76 -8.05
CA ARG A 15 9.19 5.77 -8.41
C ARG A 15 8.97 7.16 -7.82
N GLN A 16 7.94 7.32 -6.99
CA GLN A 16 7.60 8.59 -6.35
C GLN A 16 7.04 8.36 -4.95
N THR A 17 6.99 9.42 -4.15
CA THR A 17 6.36 9.39 -2.83
C THR A 17 4.90 8.98 -2.95
N CYS A 18 4.52 7.96 -2.20
CA CYS A 18 3.14 7.50 -2.10
C CYS A 18 2.78 7.34 -0.62
N GLN A 19 1.48 7.33 -0.32
CA GLN A 19 0.99 7.05 1.02
C GLN A 19 0.63 5.56 1.08
N LEU A 20 1.35 4.84 1.93
CA LEU A 20 1.14 3.43 2.21
C LEU A 20 0.34 3.28 3.50
N PHE A 21 -0.68 2.42 3.47
CA PHE A 21 -1.44 2.02 4.63
C PHE A 21 -1.25 0.52 4.85
N PRO A 22 -0.69 0.08 5.99
CA PRO A 22 -0.50 -1.34 6.24
C PRO A 22 -1.83 -2.06 6.21
N LYS A 23 -1.86 -3.20 5.50
CA LYS A 23 -3.05 -4.04 5.46
C LYS A 23 -3.10 -4.84 6.76
N PHE A 24 -3.92 -4.37 7.69
CA PHE A 24 -4.21 -5.11 8.91
C PHE A 24 -4.88 -6.45 8.54
N GLY A 25 -4.40 -7.53 9.16
CA GLY A 25 -4.99 -8.86 9.03
C GLY A 25 -6.42 -8.91 9.58
N ARG A 26 -7.07 -10.07 9.45
CA ARG A 26 -8.32 -10.33 10.17
C ARG A 26 -8.10 -10.56 11.67
N ASP A 27 -6.91 -11.02 12.03
CA ASP A 27 -6.47 -11.24 13.41
C ASP A 27 -5.92 -9.95 14.04
N ASP A 28 -5.52 -10.03 15.32
CA ASP A 28 -4.90 -8.91 16.03
C ASP A 28 -3.71 -8.34 15.24
N VAL A 29 -3.66 -7.00 15.19
CA VAL A 29 -2.51 -6.27 14.67
C VAL A 29 -1.33 -6.56 15.59
N ASP A 30 -0.19 -6.92 15.00
CA ASP A 30 1.03 -7.18 15.76
C ASP A 30 1.42 -5.90 16.52
N ALA A 31 1.37 -6.00 17.85
CA ALA A 31 1.64 -4.88 18.75
C ALA A 31 3.11 -4.40 18.71
N THR A 32 4.00 -5.15 18.06
CA THR A 32 5.39 -4.75 17.86
C THR A 32 5.58 -3.80 16.67
N TRP A 33 4.52 -3.53 15.89
CA TRP A 33 4.58 -2.60 14.78
C TRP A 33 4.82 -1.17 15.26
N THR A 34 5.84 -0.55 14.70
CA THR A 34 6.22 0.84 14.92
C THR A 34 6.35 1.54 13.57
N THR A 35 6.37 2.87 13.58
CA THR A 35 6.59 3.66 12.35
C THR A 35 7.90 3.31 11.64
N ASP A 36 8.89 2.82 12.38
CA ASP A 36 10.22 2.52 11.85
C ASP A 36 10.34 1.11 11.27
N ASN A 37 9.54 0.15 11.76
CA ASN A 37 9.66 -1.25 11.35
C ASN A 37 8.49 -1.75 10.48
N VAL A 38 7.37 -1.03 10.44
CA VAL A 38 6.15 -1.52 9.78
C VAL A 38 6.36 -1.77 8.28
N LEU A 39 7.25 -1.01 7.64
CA LEU A 39 7.60 -1.18 6.22
C LEU A 39 8.37 -2.48 5.93
N ASP A 40 9.10 -3.01 6.92
CA ASP A 40 9.86 -4.26 6.78
C ASP A 40 9.07 -5.48 7.26
N THR A 41 8.20 -5.30 8.27
CA THR A 41 7.45 -6.40 8.90
C THR A 41 6.10 -6.68 8.23
N CYS A 42 5.46 -5.67 7.65
CA CYS A 42 4.17 -5.83 6.99
C CYS A 42 4.35 -6.35 5.56
N THR A 43 3.62 -7.40 5.21
CA THR A 43 3.75 -8.07 3.90
C THR A 43 2.87 -7.46 2.80
N ALA A 44 1.91 -6.60 3.16
CA ALA A 44 0.97 -6.02 2.22
C ALA A 44 0.53 -4.61 2.63
N PHE A 45 0.45 -3.72 1.65
CA PHE A 45 0.02 -2.33 1.85
C PHE A 45 -1.08 -1.96 0.86
N TYR A 46 -1.98 -1.09 1.30
CA TYR A 46 -2.82 -0.31 0.41
C TYR A 46 -2.09 0.97 0.02
N VAL A 47 -2.20 1.36 -1.24
CA VAL A 47 -1.62 2.59 -1.77
C VAL A 47 -2.73 3.61 -2.02
N ASN A 48 -2.55 4.85 -1.58
CA ASN A 48 -3.44 5.94 -1.99
C ASN A 48 -3.15 6.34 -3.44
N ASN A 49 -3.99 5.87 -4.36
CA ASN A 49 -3.90 6.16 -5.79
C ASN A 49 -4.43 7.57 -6.15
N TRP A 50 -5.05 8.31 -5.22
CA TRP A 50 -5.56 9.67 -5.44
C TRP A 50 -4.64 10.78 -4.92
N ALA A 51 -3.56 10.43 -4.20
CA ALA A 51 -2.62 11.42 -3.66
C ALA A 51 -1.78 12.12 -4.74
N SER A 52 -1.65 11.53 -5.93
CA SER A 52 -0.87 12.07 -7.04
C SER A 52 -1.55 11.77 -8.37
N LEU A 53 -1.58 12.77 -9.26
CA LEU A 53 -2.07 12.62 -10.63
C LEU A 53 -1.31 11.50 -11.38
N TYR A 54 -0.04 11.32 -11.06
CA TYR A 54 0.80 10.30 -11.67
C TYR A 54 0.53 8.91 -11.09
N SER A 55 0.25 8.80 -9.78
CA SER A 55 -0.21 7.54 -9.17
C SER A 55 -1.55 7.10 -9.77
N TYR A 56 -2.45 8.04 -10.05
CA TYR A 56 -3.71 7.75 -10.74
C TYR A 56 -3.50 7.21 -12.16
N GLN A 57 -2.47 7.68 -12.88
CA GLN A 57 -2.20 7.24 -14.26
C GLN A 57 -1.34 5.97 -14.37
N SER A 58 -0.61 5.60 -13.31
CA SER A 58 0.36 4.47 -13.34
C SER A 58 -0.09 3.24 -12.56
N ILE A 59 -0.96 3.41 -11.57
CA ILE A 59 -1.47 2.30 -10.73
C ILE A 59 -2.81 1.76 -11.29
N TRP A 60 -3.55 2.56 -12.07
CA TRP A 60 -4.81 2.18 -12.73
C TRP A 60 -4.64 1.76 -14.18
#